data_AF-A0A0G0UIU0-F1
#
_entry.id   AF-A0A0G0UIU0-F1
#
_cell.length_a   1.000
_cell.length_b   1.000
_cell.length_c   1.000
_cell.angle_alpha   90.00
_cell.angle_beta   90.00
_cell.angle_gamma   90.00
#
_symmetry.space_group_name_H-M   'P 1'
#
loop_
_entity.id
_entity.type
_entity.pdbx_description
1 polymer ?
#
loop_
_entity_poly.entity_id
_entity_poly.type
_entity_poly.pdbx_seq_one_letter_code
_entity_poly.pdbx_strand_id
1 'polypeptide(L)'
;MITTDSRKVGPGDIFVAIKGRTVDGHNYIDEAIKRGAVKIYSGRKKLAELASKFYGNPSKKLKVIGVTGTKGKTTTCHMVAHILNKLGQKTGLISSITVPGYHVTTPETEDLHRMLKEMVDEGCRYAVIEVSSHGIDQKRIAGVKFVAAVLTNIAPEHLDYHRTFENYKKIKMNFLKSAKIKVMSPKSTKLKILPGEFNNLNAETALDVVVKLGFARKAAIDTFGSFTLPEGRLEEVKTDKGFRVFIDFAHTPESLEAALKYLKTITKGRLISVFGCAGERDSRKRSKMGKISTQIADLSVFTVEDSRIENIFSILGRMKSKATLGKFMSIPERAEAITYALSLAKRGDAIGIFGKGHEKSMSYMGFEHLWSDREIIESLVKPKDGVSAIILAAGKGTRMKSQKSKVLREICGRPMLSYTLENLRRVGIDDITIVVGFRKNLVVKRFGGAVKFAIQKTPKGGTADAAKTGLDKISKTSRVLMVINGDDSAFYKPETIKNILEIHKERERKLTFVSLMKNEPTGLGRVIRGKNGLITKIVEEKDATEEERKIKEVNDGLYVFDRSWFTENISKVKKGPQAEYYLVDLIKIAIDQGDRMATYTLPNDDEWHGVNTPEQLTDAQKKMEEKLSEKI
;
A
#
# COMPACT_ATOMS: atom_id res chain seq x y z
N MET A 1 23.96 -23.57 0.13
CA MET A 1 23.72 -22.10 0.10
C MET A 1 24.68 -21.38 1.05
N ILE A 2 24.92 -20.08 0.84
CA ILE A 2 25.54 -19.19 1.84
C ILE A 2 24.49 -18.20 2.35
N THR A 3 24.34 -18.05 3.67
CA THR A 3 23.31 -17.16 4.25
C THR A 3 23.73 -16.53 5.57
N THR A 4 23.16 -15.35 5.86
CA THR A 4 23.27 -14.66 7.15
C THR A 4 22.06 -14.88 8.06
N ASP A 5 21.05 -15.61 7.60
CA ASP A 5 19.81 -15.90 8.32
C ASP A 5 19.80 -17.36 8.80
N SER A 6 19.93 -17.58 10.11
CA SER A 6 19.96 -18.92 10.72
C SER A 6 18.72 -19.74 10.35
N ARG A 7 17.57 -19.09 10.20
CA ARG A 7 16.29 -19.74 9.90
C ARG A 7 16.26 -20.37 8.51
N LYS A 8 17.10 -19.88 7.58
CA LYS A 8 17.20 -20.37 6.19
C LYS A 8 18.26 -21.46 6.00
N VAL A 9 19.02 -21.80 7.05
CA VAL A 9 20.07 -22.82 6.98
C VAL A 9 19.43 -24.21 6.83
N GLY A 10 19.97 -25.00 5.91
CA GLY A 10 19.76 -26.45 5.84
C GLY A 10 21.07 -27.25 5.79
N PRO A 11 21.00 -28.59 5.77
CA PRO A 11 22.17 -29.46 5.66
C PRO A 11 23.03 -29.12 4.44
N GLY A 12 24.33 -28.86 4.66
CA GLY A 12 25.28 -28.52 3.59
C GLY A 12 25.51 -27.01 3.39
N ASP A 13 24.81 -26.16 4.14
CA ASP A 13 24.91 -24.71 4.00
C ASP A 13 26.08 -24.08 4.79
N ILE A 14 26.50 -22.90 4.35
CA ILE A 14 27.46 -22.05 5.04
C ILE A 14 26.70 -20.91 5.73
N PHE A 15 26.84 -20.80 7.04
CA PHE A 15 26.30 -19.67 7.81
C PHE A 15 27.37 -18.61 8.04
N VAL A 16 27.02 -17.33 7.88
CA VAL A 16 27.93 -16.22 8.21
C VAL A 16 27.29 -15.30 9.23
N ALA A 17 27.78 -15.36 10.46
CA ALA A 17 27.34 -14.49 11.54
C ALA A 17 27.80 -13.05 11.27
N ILE A 18 26.83 -12.13 11.15
CA ILE A 18 27.09 -10.70 11.02
C ILE A 18 26.38 -9.94 12.13
N LYS A 19 27.04 -8.89 12.63
CA LYS A 19 26.37 -7.93 13.50
C LYS A 19 25.42 -7.07 12.67
N GLY A 20 24.12 -7.25 12.89
CA GLY A 20 23.06 -6.43 12.34
C GLY A 20 22.84 -5.16 13.17
N ARG A 21 21.79 -4.40 12.82
CA ARG A 21 21.40 -3.21 13.57
C ARG A 21 20.48 -3.54 14.75
N THR A 22 19.58 -4.49 14.53
CA THR A 22 18.56 -4.93 15.50
C THR A 22 18.96 -6.22 16.21
N VAL A 23 19.64 -7.12 15.50
CA VAL A 23 20.06 -8.42 16.00
C VAL A 23 21.53 -8.66 15.73
N ASP A 24 22.18 -9.39 16.62
CA ASP A 24 23.55 -9.88 16.42
C ASP A 24 23.48 -11.33 15.93
N GLY A 25 23.93 -11.59 14.69
CA GLY A 25 23.89 -12.92 14.07
C GLY A 25 24.73 -13.96 14.82
N HIS A 26 25.67 -13.52 15.67
CA HIS A 26 26.45 -14.43 16.52
C HIS A 26 25.59 -15.17 17.54
N ASN A 27 24.46 -14.58 17.95
CA ASN A 27 23.54 -15.21 18.90
C ASN A 27 22.78 -16.40 18.31
N TYR A 28 22.85 -16.61 16.99
CA TYR A 28 22.11 -17.66 16.27
C TYR A 28 23.04 -18.74 15.66
N ILE A 29 24.30 -18.78 16.10
CA ILE A 29 25.28 -19.78 15.66
C ILE A 29 24.82 -21.19 16.00
N ASP A 30 24.36 -21.42 17.23
CA ASP A 30 23.91 -22.74 17.69
C ASP A 30 22.69 -23.23 16.91
N GLU A 31 21.76 -22.32 16.59
CA GLU A 31 20.60 -22.63 15.74
C GLU A 31 21.06 -23.07 14.33
N ALA A 32 22.01 -22.34 13.74
CA ALA A 32 22.55 -22.68 12.42
C ALA A 32 23.26 -24.04 12.43
N ILE A 33 24.02 -24.37 13.48
CA ILE A 33 24.63 -25.70 13.65
C ILE A 33 23.54 -26.77 13.72
N LYS A 34 22.53 -26.57 14.56
CA LYS A 34 21.42 -27.51 14.74
C LYS A 34 20.66 -27.77 13.43
N ARG A 35 20.58 -26.77 12.56
CA ARG A 35 19.95 -26.87 11.23
C ARG A 35 20.84 -27.48 10.13
N GLY A 36 22.11 -27.79 10.44
CA GLY A 36 23.01 -28.52 9.55
C GLY A 36 24.02 -27.65 8.78
N ALA A 37 24.33 -26.45 9.28
CA ALA A 37 25.42 -25.66 8.71
C ALA A 37 26.75 -26.45 8.77
N VAL A 38 27.41 -26.62 7.64
CA VAL A 38 28.70 -27.34 7.56
C VAL A 38 29.90 -26.46 7.92
N LYS A 39 29.74 -25.13 7.78
CA LYS A 39 30.76 -24.15 8.14
C LYS A 39 30.14 -22.86 8.64
N ILE A 40 30.81 -22.22 9.60
CA ILE A 40 30.43 -20.94 10.17
C ILE A 40 31.57 -19.94 9.99
N TYR A 41 31.23 -18.74 9.56
CA TYR A 41 32.17 -17.62 9.46
C TYR A 41 31.59 -16.40 10.16
N SER A 42 32.43 -15.38 10.38
CA SER A 42 31.98 -14.10 10.94
C SER A 42 32.44 -12.91 10.09
N GLY A 43 31.56 -11.90 10.02
CA GLY A 43 31.89 -10.57 9.54
C GLY A 43 31.59 -10.32 8.05
N ARG A 44 31.16 -9.09 7.76
CA ARG A 44 30.69 -8.66 6.44
C ARG A 44 31.75 -8.76 5.34
N LYS A 45 33.03 -8.54 5.67
CA LYS A 45 34.13 -8.71 4.71
C LYS A 45 34.28 -10.17 4.29
N LYS A 46 34.13 -11.10 5.25
CA LYS A 46 34.24 -12.53 4.98
C LYS A 46 33.04 -13.03 4.19
N LEU A 47 31.84 -12.57 4.53
CA LEU A 47 30.62 -12.81 3.75
C LEU A 47 30.82 -12.43 2.28
N ALA A 48 31.32 -11.23 1.99
CA ALA A 48 31.56 -10.77 0.63
C ALA A 48 32.60 -11.60 -0.14
N GLU A 49 33.69 -11.98 0.53
CA GLU A 49 34.72 -12.86 -0.06
C GLU A 49 34.14 -14.24 -0.41
N LEU A 50 33.41 -14.83 0.53
CA LEU A 50 32.81 -16.15 0.38
C LEU A 50 31.69 -16.15 -0.66
N ALA A 51 30.77 -15.18 -0.61
CA ALA A 51 29.68 -15.07 -1.57
C ALA A 51 30.21 -14.91 -3.00
N SER A 52 31.20 -14.04 -3.20
CA SER A 52 31.83 -13.87 -4.52
C SER A 52 32.46 -15.17 -5.02
N LYS A 53 33.20 -15.90 -4.17
CA LYS A 53 33.80 -17.20 -4.55
C LYS A 53 32.76 -18.29 -4.78
N PHE A 54 31.78 -18.42 -3.89
CA PHE A 54 30.71 -19.42 -3.90
C PHE A 54 29.91 -19.34 -5.20
N TYR A 55 29.59 -18.14 -5.65
CA TYR A 55 28.86 -17.91 -6.91
C TYR A 55 29.78 -17.79 -8.15
N GLY A 56 31.06 -18.19 -8.06
CA GLY A 56 31.95 -18.28 -9.21
C GLY A 56 32.49 -16.94 -9.74
N ASN A 57 32.65 -15.96 -8.84
CA ASN A 57 33.13 -14.59 -9.11
C ASN A 57 32.33 -13.87 -10.23
N PRO A 58 30.99 -13.76 -10.13
CA PRO A 58 30.16 -13.36 -11.26
C PRO A 58 30.48 -11.94 -11.77
N SER A 59 30.85 -11.02 -10.87
CA SER A 59 31.24 -9.65 -11.25
C SER A 59 32.53 -9.56 -12.10
N LYS A 60 33.34 -10.62 -12.18
CA LYS A 60 34.49 -10.67 -13.12
C LYS A 60 34.07 -11.04 -14.54
N LYS A 61 32.89 -11.63 -14.71
CA LYS A 61 32.31 -12.06 -15.98
C LYS A 61 31.31 -11.03 -16.54
N LEU A 62 30.96 -10.02 -15.75
CA LEU A 62 30.04 -8.93 -16.10
C LEU A 62 30.76 -7.58 -16.10
N LYS A 63 30.33 -6.68 -16.98
CA LYS A 63 30.63 -5.25 -16.86
C LYS A 63 29.64 -4.61 -15.91
N VAL A 64 30.00 -4.53 -14.62
CA VAL A 64 29.10 -4.02 -13.57
C VAL A 64 29.17 -2.50 -13.44
N ILE A 65 28.02 -1.84 -13.53
CA ILE A 65 27.83 -0.39 -13.41
C ILE A 65 27.05 -0.12 -12.13
N GLY A 66 27.61 0.64 -11.20
CA GLY A 66 26.91 1.01 -9.97
C GLY A 66 26.52 2.49 -9.97
N VAL A 67 25.26 2.78 -9.66
CA VAL A 67 24.71 4.14 -9.62
C VAL A 67 24.34 4.51 -8.19
N THR A 68 24.96 5.56 -7.64
CA THR A 68 24.63 6.12 -6.34
C THR A 68 24.15 7.57 -6.45
N GLY A 69 23.53 8.04 -5.38
CA GLY A 69 23.08 9.42 -5.22
C GLY A 69 21.95 9.53 -4.20
N THR A 70 21.52 10.75 -3.90
CA THR A 70 20.29 11.00 -3.14
C THR A 70 19.09 10.67 -4.02
N LYS A 71 18.98 11.30 -5.20
CA LYS A 71 17.83 11.14 -6.13
C LYS A 71 18.25 10.66 -7.51
N GLY A 72 17.31 10.12 -8.29
CA GLY A 72 17.54 9.76 -9.69
C GLY A 72 18.27 8.44 -9.93
N LYS A 73 18.72 7.74 -8.87
CA LYS A 73 19.43 6.46 -8.98
C LYS A 73 18.65 5.43 -9.81
N THR A 74 17.41 5.11 -9.40
CA THR A 74 16.53 4.17 -10.10
C THR A 74 16.36 4.57 -11.57
N THR A 75 16.02 5.83 -11.84
CA THR A 75 15.78 6.32 -13.20
C THR A 75 17.05 6.21 -14.06
N THR A 76 18.21 6.64 -13.57
CA THR A 76 19.49 6.51 -14.28
C THR A 76 19.87 5.04 -14.51
N CYS A 77 19.65 4.14 -13.54
CA CYS A 77 19.89 2.70 -13.73
C CYS A 77 19.04 2.14 -14.89
N HIS A 78 17.75 2.46 -14.90
CA HIS A 78 16.82 2.03 -15.95
C HIS A 78 17.19 2.62 -17.32
N MET A 79 17.61 3.89 -17.38
CA MET A 79 18.08 4.51 -18.62
C MET A 79 19.35 3.85 -19.16
N VAL A 80 20.35 3.59 -18.32
CA VAL A 80 21.59 2.91 -18.73
C VAL A 80 21.27 1.50 -19.22
N ALA A 81 20.45 0.73 -18.49
CA ALA A 81 20.06 -0.62 -18.89
C ALA A 81 19.26 -0.62 -20.21
N HIS A 82 18.33 0.33 -20.39
CA HIS A 82 17.56 0.49 -21.63
C HIS A 82 18.46 0.78 -22.82
N ILE A 83 19.34 1.77 -22.70
CA ILE A 83 20.27 2.14 -23.77
C ILE A 83 21.12 0.92 -24.17
N LEU A 84 21.74 0.25 -23.19
CA LEU A 84 22.60 -0.91 -23.46
C LEU A 84 21.84 -2.06 -24.14
N ASN A 85 20.64 -2.39 -23.67
CA ASN A 85 19.80 -3.42 -24.29
C ASN A 85 19.40 -3.04 -25.72
N LYS A 86 19.03 -1.78 -25.98
CA LYS A 86 18.69 -1.29 -27.32
C LYS A 86 19.89 -1.23 -28.27
N LEU A 87 21.10 -1.16 -27.73
CA LEU A 87 22.36 -1.29 -28.47
C LEU A 87 22.88 -2.75 -28.53
N GLY A 88 21.98 -3.73 -28.34
CA GLY A 88 22.28 -5.15 -28.50
C GLY A 88 23.11 -5.78 -27.37
N GLN A 89 23.26 -5.09 -26.23
CA GLN A 89 23.97 -5.60 -25.07
C GLN A 89 23.00 -6.12 -24.03
N LYS A 90 22.85 -7.44 -23.92
CA LYS A 90 22.02 -8.08 -22.89
C LYS A 90 22.49 -7.62 -21.50
N THR A 91 21.59 -6.92 -20.79
CA THR A 91 21.91 -6.21 -19.55
C THR A 91 20.91 -6.54 -18.46
N GLY A 92 21.41 -7.03 -17.32
CA GLY A 92 20.62 -7.23 -16.11
C GLY A 92 20.53 -5.96 -15.26
N LEU A 93 19.47 -5.84 -14.47
CA LEU A 93 19.16 -4.66 -13.65
C LEU A 93 18.78 -5.03 -12.22
N ILE A 94 19.51 -4.50 -11.25
CA ILE A 94 19.21 -4.61 -9.81
C ILE A 94 18.82 -3.23 -9.30
N SER A 95 17.52 -2.98 -9.12
CA SER A 95 17.00 -1.71 -8.63
C SER A 95 15.86 -1.92 -7.64
N SER A 96 15.48 -0.85 -6.93
CA SER A 96 14.31 -0.84 -6.02
C SER A 96 12.99 -1.32 -6.64
N ILE A 97 12.88 -1.33 -7.97
CA ILE A 97 11.69 -1.78 -8.71
C ILE A 97 11.82 -3.25 -9.14
N THR A 98 13.01 -3.67 -9.59
CA THR A 98 13.21 -5.02 -10.14
C THR A 98 13.46 -6.08 -9.08
N VAL A 99 13.66 -5.68 -7.82
CA VAL A 99 13.80 -6.60 -6.68
C VAL A 99 12.72 -6.31 -5.63
N PRO A 100 11.45 -6.68 -5.89
CA PRO A 100 10.35 -6.50 -4.94
C PRO A 100 10.63 -7.24 -3.62
N GLY A 101 10.12 -6.72 -2.50
CA GLY A 101 10.21 -7.36 -1.18
C GLY A 101 11.45 -6.98 -0.36
N TYR A 102 12.46 -6.35 -0.96
CA TYR A 102 13.58 -5.79 -0.21
C TYR A 102 13.27 -4.33 0.14
N HIS A 103 13.02 -4.02 1.42
CA HIS A 103 12.96 -2.63 1.95
C HIS A 103 14.30 -1.85 1.81
N VAL A 104 15.26 -2.41 1.05
CA VAL A 104 16.58 -1.88 0.81
C VAL A 104 16.84 -1.78 -0.68
N THR A 105 17.24 -0.59 -1.11
CA THR A 105 17.58 -0.28 -2.52
C THR A 105 18.77 -1.11 -3.04
N THR A 106 19.61 -1.63 -2.15
CA THR A 106 20.75 -2.50 -2.47
C THR A 106 20.59 -3.79 -1.67
N PRO A 107 20.46 -4.95 -2.34
CA PRO A 107 20.30 -6.26 -1.69
C PRO A 107 21.42 -6.57 -0.69
N GLU A 108 21.17 -7.51 0.22
CA GLU A 108 22.24 -8.06 1.06
C GLU A 108 23.29 -8.79 0.21
N THR A 109 24.46 -9.02 0.79
CA THR A 109 25.68 -9.40 0.06
C THR A 109 25.50 -10.70 -0.71
N GLU A 110 24.97 -11.73 -0.07
CA GLU A 110 24.73 -13.04 -0.63
C GLU A 110 23.73 -13.00 -1.79
N ASP A 111 22.64 -12.25 -1.65
CA ASP A 111 21.63 -12.06 -2.69
C ASP A 111 22.20 -11.30 -3.88
N LEU A 112 22.98 -10.25 -3.62
CA LEU A 112 23.63 -9.49 -4.69
C LEU A 112 24.54 -10.37 -5.56
N HIS A 113 25.37 -11.21 -4.94
CA HIS A 113 26.25 -12.12 -5.69
C HIS A 113 25.46 -13.24 -6.39
N ARG A 114 24.41 -13.77 -5.78
CA ARG A 114 23.48 -14.73 -6.42
C ARG A 114 22.84 -14.14 -7.67
N MET A 115 22.25 -12.96 -7.57
CA MET A 115 21.61 -12.26 -8.70
C MET A 115 22.60 -11.97 -9.83
N LEU A 116 23.84 -11.58 -9.50
CA LEU A 116 24.88 -11.41 -10.52
C LEU A 116 25.25 -12.73 -11.20
N LYS A 117 25.20 -13.87 -10.49
CA LYS A 117 25.40 -15.19 -11.09
C LYS A 117 24.24 -15.57 -12.01
N GLU A 118 22.99 -15.33 -11.60
CA GLU A 118 21.81 -15.51 -12.45
C GLU A 118 21.95 -14.71 -13.76
N MET A 119 22.40 -13.45 -13.68
CA MET A 119 22.67 -12.64 -14.88
C MET A 119 23.76 -13.24 -15.78
N VAL A 120 24.82 -13.82 -15.20
CA VAL A 120 25.86 -14.53 -15.97
C VAL A 120 25.27 -15.76 -16.67
N ASP A 121 24.45 -16.53 -15.97
CA ASP A 121 23.83 -17.75 -16.49
C ASP A 121 22.84 -17.45 -17.62
N GLU A 122 22.16 -16.32 -17.54
CA GLU A 122 21.32 -15.79 -18.61
C GLU A 122 22.12 -15.18 -19.77
N GLY A 123 23.46 -15.14 -19.70
CA GLY A 123 24.30 -14.58 -20.77
C GLY A 123 24.30 -13.05 -20.85
N CYS A 124 23.99 -12.35 -19.75
CA CYS A 124 24.15 -10.90 -19.70
C CYS A 124 25.63 -10.52 -19.83
N ARG A 125 25.92 -9.43 -20.54
CA ARG A 125 27.27 -8.83 -20.62
C ARG A 125 27.47 -7.71 -19.62
N TYR A 126 26.38 -7.03 -19.26
CA TYR A 126 26.37 -5.90 -18.33
C TYR A 126 25.40 -6.16 -17.18
N ALA A 127 25.70 -5.56 -16.03
CA ALA A 127 24.78 -5.47 -14.90
C ALA A 127 24.75 -4.05 -14.39
N VAL A 128 23.56 -3.47 -14.24
CA VAL A 128 23.37 -2.13 -13.68
C VAL A 128 22.76 -2.25 -12.30
N ILE A 129 23.40 -1.66 -11.29
CA ILE A 129 23.03 -1.82 -9.88
C ILE A 129 22.75 -0.46 -9.24
N GLU A 130 21.63 -0.37 -8.54
CA GLU A 130 21.31 0.75 -7.67
C GLU A 130 22.08 0.65 -6.34
N VAL A 131 23.01 1.57 -6.10
CA VAL A 131 23.93 1.54 -4.95
C VAL A 131 23.56 2.62 -3.93
N SER A 132 22.95 2.21 -2.82
CA SER A 132 22.58 3.08 -1.70
C SER A 132 23.78 3.43 -0.80
N SER A 133 23.69 4.53 -0.05
CA SER A 133 24.72 4.87 0.94
C SER A 133 24.82 3.81 2.05
N HIS A 134 23.69 3.21 2.43
CA HIS A 134 23.64 2.09 3.36
C HIS A 134 24.37 0.87 2.81
N GLY A 135 24.14 0.49 1.55
CA GLY A 135 24.82 -0.63 0.91
C GLY A 135 26.34 -0.45 0.83
N ILE A 136 26.82 0.78 0.64
CA ILE A 136 28.26 1.10 0.67
C ILE A 136 28.81 0.94 2.10
N ASP A 137 28.19 1.60 3.07
CA ASP A 137 28.66 1.64 4.46
C ASP A 137 28.63 0.24 5.12
N GLN A 138 27.58 -0.53 4.83
CA GLN A 138 27.41 -1.90 5.29
C GLN A 138 28.16 -2.94 4.44
N LYS A 139 28.97 -2.49 3.47
CA LYS A 139 29.81 -3.37 2.63
C LYS A 139 29.02 -4.44 1.86
N ARG A 140 27.73 -4.20 1.55
CA ARG A 140 26.89 -5.14 0.78
C ARG A 140 27.39 -5.34 -0.65
N ILE A 141 28.01 -4.30 -1.19
CA ILE A 141 28.63 -4.32 -2.53
C ILE A 141 30.08 -4.81 -2.53
N ALA A 142 30.61 -5.26 -1.39
CA ALA A 142 31.99 -5.75 -1.35
C ALA A 142 32.14 -7.03 -2.19
N GLY A 143 33.32 -7.21 -2.77
CA GLY A 143 33.59 -8.32 -3.70
C GLY A 143 33.01 -8.14 -5.10
N VAL A 144 32.28 -7.06 -5.38
CA VAL A 144 31.80 -6.68 -6.72
C VAL A 144 32.85 -5.81 -7.42
N LYS A 145 33.27 -6.22 -8.62
CA LYS A 145 34.19 -5.44 -9.47
C LYS A 145 33.39 -4.50 -10.38
N PHE A 146 33.38 -3.21 -10.05
CA PHE A 146 32.72 -2.19 -10.87
C PHE A 146 33.61 -1.70 -12.02
N VAL A 147 33.05 -1.63 -13.23
CA VAL A 147 33.70 -0.97 -14.38
C VAL A 147 33.41 0.54 -14.37
N ALA A 148 32.21 0.92 -13.91
CA ALA A 148 31.77 2.31 -13.79
C ALA A 148 31.08 2.56 -12.44
N ALA A 149 31.39 3.70 -11.83
CA ALA A 149 30.73 4.24 -10.65
C ALA A 149 30.14 5.61 -10.98
N VAL A 150 28.83 5.73 -10.77
CA VAL A 150 28.03 6.88 -11.19
C VAL A 150 27.46 7.58 -9.97
N LEU A 151 27.54 8.91 -9.93
CA LEU A 151 26.94 9.74 -8.90
C LEU A 151 25.94 10.72 -9.53
N THR A 152 24.66 10.57 -9.21
CA THR A 152 23.61 11.46 -9.74
C THR A 152 23.56 12.80 -9.02
N ASN A 153 23.49 12.81 -7.68
CA ASN A 153 23.50 14.02 -6.85
C ASN A 153 23.72 13.66 -5.38
N ILE A 154 24.06 14.66 -4.57
CA ILE A 154 24.16 14.55 -3.11
C ILE A 154 23.42 15.73 -2.49
N ALA A 155 22.35 15.42 -1.75
CA ALA A 155 21.60 16.36 -0.93
C ALA A 155 21.28 15.72 0.44
N PRO A 156 21.05 16.52 1.51
CA PRO A 156 20.83 16.01 2.86
C PRO A 156 19.70 14.97 2.94
N GLU A 157 20.06 13.74 3.28
CA GLU A 157 19.14 12.60 3.44
C GLU A 157 19.80 11.53 4.30
N HIS A 158 19.01 10.65 4.92
CA HIS A 158 19.49 9.57 5.78
C HIS A 158 20.40 10.04 6.94
N LEU A 159 20.17 11.25 7.45
CA LEU A 159 20.92 11.81 8.57
C LEU A 159 20.61 11.11 9.90
N ASP A 160 19.47 10.42 9.97
CA ASP A 160 19.13 9.45 11.02
C ASP A 160 20.13 8.28 11.08
N TYR A 161 20.79 7.94 9.97
CA TYR A 161 21.80 6.89 9.89
C TYR A 161 23.23 7.46 9.89
N HIS A 162 23.53 8.36 8.96
CA HIS A 162 24.90 8.88 8.76
C HIS A 162 25.31 9.95 9.79
N ARG A 163 24.37 10.39 10.64
CA ARG A 163 24.49 11.45 11.66
C ARG A 163 24.71 12.85 11.08
N THR A 164 25.66 13.00 10.15
CA THR A 164 26.02 14.27 9.52
C THR A 164 25.96 14.20 8.00
N PHE A 165 25.74 15.35 7.35
CA PHE A 165 25.75 15.45 5.89
C PHE A 165 27.14 15.16 5.30
N GLU A 166 28.21 15.53 6.01
CA GLU A 166 29.59 15.29 5.56
C GLU A 166 29.92 13.79 5.53
N ASN A 167 29.49 13.03 6.54
CA ASN A 167 29.64 11.56 6.55
C ASN A 167 28.89 10.92 5.36
N TYR A 168 27.65 11.33 5.14
CA TYR A 168 26.83 10.85 4.02
C TYR A 168 27.49 11.14 2.66
N LYS A 169 28.01 12.37 2.48
CA LYS A 169 28.74 12.79 1.29
C LYS A 169 30.02 11.96 1.11
N LYS A 170 30.82 11.80 2.16
CA LYS A 170 32.08 11.03 2.15
C LYS A 170 31.86 9.58 1.71
N ILE A 171 30.84 8.90 2.23
CA ILE A 171 30.49 7.52 1.85
C ILE A 171 30.22 7.41 0.34
N LYS A 172 29.41 8.30 -0.22
CA LYS A 172 29.10 8.29 -1.66
C LYS A 172 30.28 8.65 -2.54
N MET A 173 31.07 9.66 -2.14
CA MET A 173 32.28 10.05 -2.86
C MET A 173 33.34 8.94 -2.85
N ASN A 174 33.45 8.18 -1.76
CA ASN A 174 34.34 7.03 -1.69
C ASN A 174 33.93 5.92 -2.67
N PHE A 175 32.64 5.71 -2.91
CA PHE A 175 32.20 4.72 -3.90
C PHE A 175 32.71 5.03 -5.32
N LEU A 176 32.85 6.30 -5.71
CA LEU A 176 33.44 6.65 -7.02
C LEU A 176 34.88 6.14 -7.20
N LYS A 177 35.61 5.88 -6.11
CA LYS A 177 36.97 5.31 -6.17
C LYS A 177 36.99 3.82 -6.49
N SER A 178 35.83 3.14 -6.45
CA SER A 178 35.71 1.70 -6.68
C SER A 178 35.80 1.29 -8.16
N ALA A 179 35.75 2.25 -9.09
CA ALA A 179 35.71 2.00 -10.52
C ALA A 179 36.69 2.89 -11.29
N LYS A 180 37.12 2.41 -12.47
CA LYS A 180 37.94 3.18 -13.41
C LYS A 180 37.13 4.30 -14.06
N ILE A 181 35.95 3.97 -14.58
CA ILE A 181 35.03 4.96 -15.16
C ILE A 181 34.27 5.64 -14.04
N LYS A 182 34.38 6.97 -13.97
CA LYS A 182 33.70 7.80 -12.98
C LYS A 182 32.80 8.78 -13.71
N VAL A 183 31.54 8.81 -13.33
CA VAL A 183 30.54 9.72 -13.90
C VAL A 183 29.86 10.48 -12.77
N MET A 184 29.77 11.79 -12.92
CA MET A 184 29.01 12.66 -12.03
C MET A 184 28.01 13.42 -12.89
N SER A 185 26.75 13.48 -12.46
CA SER A 185 25.73 14.23 -13.19
C SER A 185 26.16 15.68 -13.35
N PRO A 186 25.87 16.31 -14.50
CA PRO A 186 26.06 17.74 -14.66
C PRO A 186 25.09 18.52 -13.76
N LYS A 187 25.37 19.82 -13.58
CA LYS A 187 24.51 20.75 -12.82
C LYS A 187 23.29 21.23 -13.60
N SER A 188 23.37 21.22 -14.93
CA SER A 188 22.31 21.64 -15.85
C SER A 188 22.39 20.80 -17.12
N THR A 189 21.32 20.80 -17.91
CA THR A 189 21.26 20.08 -19.18
C THR A 189 20.55 20.89 -20.26
N LYS A 190 20.96 20.72 -21.51
CA LYS A 190 20.25 21.22 -22.69
C LYS A 190 19.31 20.17 -23.29
N LEU A 191 19.37 18.91 -22.82
CA LEU A 191 18.46 17.86 -23.27
C LEU A 191 17.03 18.18 -22.85
N LYS A 192 16.11 17.95 -23.79
CA LYS A 192 14.66 18.10 -23.61
C LYS A 192 13.93 16.93 -24.25
N ILE A 193 14.37 15.71 -23.92
CA ILE A 193 13.83 14.45 -24.47
C ILE A 193 12.87 13.74 -23.51
N LEU A 194 12.87 14.11 -22.24
CA LEU A 194 12.05 13.50 -21.20
C LEU A 194 11.29 14.55 -20.38
N PRO A 195 10.20 14.16 -19.70
CA PRO A 195 9.44 15.07 -18.86
C PRO A 195 10.26 15.53 -17.64
N GLY A 196 10.40 16.85 -17.47
CA GLY A 196 11.10 17.47 -16.35
C GLY A 196 12.62 17.53 -16.52
N GLU A 197 13.23 18.65 -16.09
CA GLU A 197 14.68 18.86 -16.20
C GLU A 197 15.48 17.79 -15.45
N PHE A 198 15.02 17.35 -14.29
CA PHE A 198 15.68 16.32 -13.48
C PHE A 198 15.80 14.97 -14.21
N ASN A 199 14.82 14.60 -15.04
CA ASN A 199 14.93 13.39 -15.86
C ASN A 199 15.91 13.58 -17.02
N ASN A 200 15.99 14.78 -17.59
CA ASN A 200 16.98 15.08 -18.62
C ASN A 200 18.41 15.13 -18.05
N LEU A 201 18.60 15.52 -16.77
CA LEU A 201 19.87 15.39 -16.06
C LEU A 201 20.25 13.92 -15.86
N ASN A 202 19.27 13.07 -15.48
CA ASN A 202 19.48 11.63 -15.38
C ASN A 202 19.84 11.01 -16.75
N ALA A 203 19.19 11.47 -17.83
CA ALA A 203 19.47 11.03 -19.19
C ALA A 203 20.88 11.44 -19.65
N GLU A 204 21.28 12.68 -19.40
CA GLU A 204 22.63 13.17 -19.69
C GLU A 204 23.69 12.35 -18.93
N THR A 205 23.40 12.02 -17.67
CA THR A 205 24.25 11.13 -16.86
C THR A 205 24.35 9.72 -17.46
N ALA A 206 23.22 9.14 -17.87
CA ALA A 206 23.19 7.82 -18.50
C ALA A 206 23.95 7.79 -19.84
N LEU A 207 23.82 8.87 -20.63
CA LEU A 207 24.56 9.06 -21.87
C LEU A 207 26.07 9.14 -21.65
N ASP A 208 26.55 9.89 -20.64
CA ASP A 208 27.97 9.95 -20.31
C ASP A 208 28.54 8.57 -19.91
N VAL A 209 27.76 7.76 -19.18
CA VAL A 209 28.13 6.38 -18.83
C VAL A 209 28.36 5.54 -20.09
N VAL A 210 27.39 5.49 -21.00
CA VAL A 210 27.48 4.63 -22.20
C VAL A 210 28.52 5.13 -23.19
N VAL A 211 28.73 6.44 -23.32
CA VAL A 211 29.79 7.01 -24.15
C VAL A 211 31.16 6.61 -23.62
N LYS A 212 31.39 6.68 -22.30
CA LYS A 212 32.63 6.22 -21.67
C LYS A 212 32.83 4.70 -21.73
N LEU A 213 31.76 3.94 -21.98
CA LEU A 213 31.84 2.50 -22.26
C LEU A 213 32.12 2.20 -23.74
N GLY A 214 32.22 3.22 -24.60
CA GLY A 214 32.60 3.10 -26.01
C GLY A 214 31.43 3.18 -27.00
N PHE A 215 30.21 3.48 -26.57
CA PHE A 215 29.05 3.59 -27.47
C PHE A 215 28.90 4.99 -28.05
N ALA A 216 28.47 5.09 -29.30
CA ALA A 216 28.23 6.38 -29.95
C ALA A 216 27.08 7.14 -29.28
N ARG A 217 27.31 8.41 -28.91
CA ARG A 217 26.32 9.26 -28.23
C ARG A 217 25.01 9.37 -29.01
N LYS A 218 25.07 9.54 -30.34
CA LYS A 218 23.89 9.66 -31.20
C LYS A 218 23.02 8.40 -31.11
N ALA A 219 23.61 7.22 -31.33
CA ALA A 219 22.91 5.95 -31.22
C ALA A 219 22.27 5.75 -29.84
N ALA A 220 22.95 6.16 -28.76
CA ALA A 220 22.39 6.12 -27.41
C ALA A 220 21.19 7.07 -27.21
N ILE A 221 21.25 8.30 -27.74
CA ILE A 221 20.14 9.26 -27.71
C ILE A 221 18.92 8.70 -28.45
N ASP A 222 19.13 8.10 -29.62
CA ASP A 222 18.05 7.57 -30.47
C ASP A 222 17.24 6.47 -29.75
N THR A 223 17.84 5.76 -28.78
CA THR A 223 17.14 4.73 -28.00
C THR A 223 16.00 5.28 -27.12
N PHE A 224 16.06 6.56 -26.73
CA PHE A 224 15.06 7.18 -25.84
C PHE A 224 13.68 7.30 -26.48
N GLY A 225 13.55 7.21 -27.81
CA GLY A 225 12.25 7.20 -28.49
C GLY A 225 11.33 6.05 -28.05
N SER A 226 11.89 4.98 -27.47
CA SER A 226 11.14 3.84 -26.92
C SER A 226 11.29 3.70 -25.39
N PHE A 227 11.89 4.68 -24.72
CA PHE A 227 12.10 4.63 -23.27
C PHE A 227 10.83 5.05 -22.53
N THR A 228 10.39 4.21 -21.61
CA THR A 228 9.34 4.54 -20.64
C THR A 228 9.98 4.79 -19.27
N LEU A 229 9.48 5.79 -18.56
CA LEU A 229 9.93 6.01 -17.19
C LEU A 229 9.60 4.81 -16.30
N PRO A 230 10.43 4.52 -15.29
CA PRO A 230 10.14 3.43 -14.37
C PRO A 230 8.85 3.66 -13.57
N GLU A 231 8.24 2.58 -13.10
CA GLU A 231 7.05 2.63 -12.25
C GLU A 231 7.23 3.61 -11.08
N GLY A 232 6.21 4.45 -10.85
CA GLY A 232 6.20 5.45 -9.78
C GLY A 232 7.27 6.54 -9.92
N ARG A 233 7.66 6.91 -11.15
CA ARG A 233 8.55 8.05 -11.47
C ARG A 233 7.88 8.94 -12.54
N LEU A 234 7.20 10.00 -12.13
CA LEU A 234 6.29 10.80 -12.96
C LEU A 234 5.41 9.95 -13.89
N GLU A 235 4.91 8.85 -13.35
CA GLU A 235 4.11 7.90 -14.09
C GLU A 235 2.69 8.43 -14.25
N GLU A 236 2.21 8.54 -15.49
CA GLU A 236 0.83 8.95 -15.76
C GLU A 236 -0.11 7.74 -15.75
N VAL A 237 -1.12 7.76 -14.87
CA VAL A 237 -2.24 6.82 -14.90
C VAL A 237 -3.31 7.39 -15.82
N LYS A 238 -3.59 6.68 -16.93
CA LYS A 238 -4.57 7.12 -17.92
C LYS A 238 -5.98 7.10 -17.33
N THR A 239 -6.76 8.13 -17.66
CA THR A 239 -8.16 8.28 -17.27
C THR A 239 -8.94 8.97 -18.39
N ASP A 240 -10.22 8.64 -18.52
CA ASP A 240 -11.17 9.24 -19.47
C ASP A 240 -11.92 10.45 -18.87
N LYS A 241 -11.69 10.78 -17.59
CA LYS A 241 -12.40 11.84 -16.85
C LYS A 241 -11.94 13.27 -17.19
N GLY A 242 -11.02 13.42 -18.14
CA GLY A 242 -10.56 14.71 -18.66
C GLY A 242 -9.60 15.49 -17.75
N PHE A 243 -9.21 14.94 -16.60
CA PHE A 243 -8.06 15.38 -15.80
C PHE A 243 -6.91 14.38 -15.93
N ARG A 244 -5.72 14.71 -15.42
CA ARG A 244 -4.53 13.84 -15.48
C ARG A 244 -4.11 13.40 -14.09
N VAL A 245 -3.59 12.18 -13.94
CA VAL A 245 -3.13 11.66 -12.65
C VAL A 245 -1.71 11.13 -12.78
N PHE A 246 -0.83 11.56 -11.89
CA PHE A 246 0.59 11.18 -11.88
C PHE A 246 0.98 10.54 -10.54
N ILE A 247 1.77 9.48 -10.59
CA ILE A 247 2.38 8.83 -9.43
C ILE A 247 3.89 9.09 -9.46
N ASP A 248 4.44 9.57 -8.35
CA ASP A 248 5.88 9.81 -8.24
C ASP A 248 6.42 9.52 -6.82
N PHE A 249 7.68 9.09 -6.74
CA PHE A 249 8.33 8.72 -5.47
C PHE A 249 8.95 9.89 -4.70
N ALA A 250 8.70 11.13 -5.12
CA ALA A 250 9.21 12.31 -4.44
C ALA A 250 8.78 12.36 -2.96
N HIS A 251 9.71 12.00 -2.07
CA HIS A 251 9.52 11.93 -0.61
C HIS A 251 10.48 12.85 0.16
N THR A 252 11.19 13.75 -0.54
CA THR A 252 11.99 14.83 0.05
C THR A 252 11.52 16.20 -0.45
N PRO A 253 11.86 17.30 0.25
CA PRO A 253 11.45 18.65 -0.13
C PRO A 253 11.79 19.00 -1.58
N GLU A 254 13.03 18.77 -2.00
CA GLU A 254 13.49 19.22 -3.31
C GLU A 254 13.04 18.29 -4.45
N SER A 255 12.78 16.99 -4.17
CA SER A 255 12.17 16.12 -5.19
C SER A 255 10.70 16.48 -5.41
N LEU A 256 9.98 16.80 -4.32
CA LEU A 256 8.59 17.22 -4.39
C LEU A 256 8.47 18.56 -5.13
N GLU A 257 9.36 19.51 -4.82
CA GLU A 257 9.44 20.79 -5.53
C GLU A 257 9.68 20.61 -7.04
N ALA A 258 10.66 19.77 -7.42
CA ALA A 258 11.00 19.54 -8.81
C ALA A 258 9.83 18.90 -9.58
N ALA A 259 9.18 17.89 -8.99
CA ALA A 259 8.03 17.25 -9.59
C ALA A 259 6.83 18.20 -9.71
N LEU A 260 6.49 18.95 -8.65
CA LEU A 260 5.40 19.92 -8.67
C LEU A 260 5.62 21.06 -9.66
N LYS A 261 6.84 21.61 -9.75
CA LYS A 261 7.17 22.64 -10.75
C LYS A 261 6.95 22.12 -12.16
N TYR A 262 7.43 20.92 -12.47
CA TYR A 262 7.20 20.30 -13.77
C TYR A 262 5.70 20.07 -14.03
N LEU A 263 4.97 19.49 -13.08
CA LEU A 263 3.53 19.28 -13.25
C LEU A 263 2.80 20.60 -13.46
N LYS A 264 3.18 21.67 -12.77
CA LYS A 264 2.60 23.00 -12.96
C LYS A 264 2.79 23.53 -14.39
N THR A 265 3.92 23.24 -15.06
CA THR A 265 4.12 23.71 -16.46
C THR A 265 3.27 22.96 -17.48
N ILE A 266 2.80 21.75 -17.17
CA ILE A 266 2.00 20.93 -18.10
C ILE A 266 0.50 20.88 -17.73
N THR A 267 0.11 21.49 -16.60
CA THR A 267 -1.27 21.49 -16.11
C THR A 267 -2.02 22.70 -16.66
N LYS A 268 -3.19 22.48 -17.25
CA LYS A 268 -4.04 23.55 -17.80
C LYS A 268 -4.97 24.16 -16.74
N GLY A 269 -5.53 23.32 -15.88
CA GLY A 269 -6.39 23.70 -14.76
C GLY A 269 -5.62 23.82 -13.45
N ARG A 270 -6.17 23.26 -12.39
CA ARG A 270 -5.55 23.21 -11.06
C ARG A 270 -4.59 22.04 -10.93
N LEU A 271 -3.49 22.25 -10.23
CA LEU A 271 -2.61 21.21 -9.74
C LEU A 271 -3.00 20.83 -8.31
N ILE A 272 -3.42 19.58 -8.10
CA ILE A 272 -3.73 19.00 -6.79
C ILE A 272 -2.57 18.06 -6.40
N SER A 273 -2.00 18.27 -5.22
CA SER A 273 -0.88 17.46 -4.69
C SER A 273 -1.37 16.59 -3.54
N VAL A 274 -1.09 15.28 -3.56
CA VAL A 274 -1.39 14.35 -2.46
C VAL A 274 -0.10 13.68 -2.01
N PHE A 275 0.27 13.81 -0.75
CA PHE A 275 1.48 13.17 -0.23
C PHE A 275 1.45 13.02 1.29
N GLY A 276 2.26 12.09 1.80
CA GLY A 276 2.47 11.92 3.22
C GLY A 276 3.92 12.07 3.61
N CYS A 277 4.22 11.74 4.86
CA CYS A 277 5.59 11.63 5.36
C CYS A 277 5.69 10.41 6.25
N ALA A 278 6.77 9.65 6.10
CA ALA A 278 7.04 8.50 6.95
C ALA A 278 7.44 8.89 8.39
N GLY A 279 7.03 8.07 9.37
CA GLY A 279 7.46 8.09 10.76
C GLY A 279 8.88 7.58 10.94
N GLU A 280 9.53 7.86 12.08
CA GLU A 280 10.91 7.43 12.39
C GLU A 280 11.97 7.82 11.33
N ARG A 281 11.70 8.88 10.57
CA ARG A 281 12.62 9.50 9.61
C ARG A 281 12.83 10.95 9.98
N ASP A 282 13.71 11.64 9.26
CA ASP A 282 13.99 13.06 9.49
C ASP A 282 12.69 13.90 9.49
N SER A 283 12.25 14.30 10.68
CA SER A 283 11.01 15.02 10.89
C SER A 283 11.08 16.48 10.41
N ARG A 284 12.30 17.03 10.25
CA ARG A 284 12.52 18.43 9.80
C ARG A 284 12.04 18.64 8.37
N LYS A 285 12.09 17.60 7.54
CA LYS A 285 11.65 17.67 6.13
C LYS A 285 10.15 17.86 5.99
N ARG A 286 9.34 17.39 6.96
CA ARG A 286 7.87 17.38 6.90
C ARG A 286 7.29 18.79 6.72
N SER A 287 7.73 19.72 7.56
CA SER A 287 7.29 21.13 7.48
C SER A 287 7.72 21.81 6.18
N LYS A 288 8.92 21.49 5.67
CA LYS A 288 9.43 22.01 4.40
C LYS A 288 8.59 21.51 3.22
N MET A 289 8.27 20.22 3.19
CA MET A 289 7.42 19.63 2.14
C MET A 289 6.01 20.23 2.16
N GLY A 290 5.41 20.41 3.34
CA GLY A 290 4.12 21.11 3.49
C GLY A 290 4.13 22.55 2.94
N LYS A 291 5.19 23.31 3.27
CA LYS A 291 5.40 24.65 2.71
C LYS A 291 5.51 24.64 1.18
N ILE A 292 6.42 23.82 0.64
CA ILE A 292 6.67 23.73 -0.81
C ILE A 292 5.40 23.38 -1.57
N SER A 293 4.69 22.34 -1.13
CA SER A 293 3.48 21.89 -1.82
C SER A 293 2.41 22.97 -1.87
N THR A 294 2.16 23.66 -0.75
CA THR A 294 1.15 24.72 -0.68
C THR A 294 1.55 26.04 -1.35
N GLN A 295 2.82 26.20 -1.70
CA GLN A 295 3.30 27.33 -2.52
C GLN A 295 3.15 27.07 -4.02
N ILE A 296 3.25 25.82 -4.47
CA ILE A 296 3.27 25.47 -5.90
C ILE A 296 1.92 24.92 -6.38
N ALA A 297 1.33 23.98 -5.63
CA ALA A 297 0.05 23.38 -5.96
C ALA A 297 -1.11 24.33 -5.61
N ASP A 298 -2.22 24.21 -6.34
CA ASP A 298 -3.43 24.97 -6.08
C ASP A 298 -4.19 24.41 -4.85
N LEU A 299 -4.08 23.10 -4.62
CA LEU A 299 -4.54 22.41 -3.42
C LEU A 299 -3.55 21.32 -3.01
N SER A 300 -3.23 21.22 -1.72
CA SER A 300 -2.46 20.11 -1.15
C SER A 300 -3.30 19.24 -0.22
N VAL A 301 -3.22 17.92 -0.36
CA VAL A 301 -3.87 16.94 0.52
C VAL A 301 -2.76 16.21 1.27
N PHE A 302 -2.61 16.51 2.55
CA PHE A 302 -1.64 15.85 3.42
C PHE A 302 -2.24 14.57 3.98
N THR A 303 -1.49 13.47 3.88
CA THR A 303 -1.85 12.17 4.42
C THR A 303 -0.68 11.53 5.17
N VAL A 304 -0.79 10.26 5.54
CA VAL A 304 0.28 9.50 6.17
C VAL A 304 0.73 8.36 5.25
N GLU A 305 2.03 8.11 5.24
CA GLU A 305 2.67 7.00 4.53
C GLU A 305 2.96 5.88 5.54
N ASP A 306 4.22 5.45 5.64
CA ASP A 306 4.67 4.52 6.67
C ASP A 306 4.72 5.23 8.02
N SER A 307 3.63 5.20 8.80
CA SER A 307 3.63 5.80 10.14
C SER A 307 4.64 5.13 11.05
N ARG A 308 4.93 3.84 10.81
CA ARG A 308 5.70 2.98 11.72
C ARG A 308 5.08 3.11 13.12
N ILE A 309 5.88 3.29 14.16
CA ILE A 309 5.41 3.48 15.53
C ILE A 309 5.02 4.94 15.86
N GLU A 310 5.19 5.88 14.94
CA GLU A 310 4.94 7.29 15.22
C GLU A 310 3.45 7.65 15.10
N ASN A 311 2.98 8.50 16.01
CA ASN A 311 1.59 8.98 15.98
C ASN A 311 1.28 9.75 14.68
N ILE A 312 0.27 9.27 13.95
CA ILE A 312 -0.19 9.85 12.67
C ILE A 312 -0.55 11.33 12.75
N PHE A 313 -1.13 11.79 13.86
CA PHE A 313 -1.55 13.19 14.02
C PHE A 313 -0.36 14.09 14.33
N SER A 314 0.71 13.57 14.93
CA SER A 314 2.00 14.26 15.06
C SER A 314 2.63 14.49 13.68
N ILE A 315 2.67 13.46 12.83
CA ILE A 315 3.18 13.55 11.45
C ILE A 315 2.43 14.65 10.68
N LEU A 316 1.09 14.57 10.65
CA LEU A 316 0.25 15.56 9.98
C LEU A 316 0.40 16.96 10.59
N GLY A 317 0.48 17.06 11.92
CA GLY A 317 0.74 18.32 12.63
C GLY A 317 2.03 19.00 12.15
N ARG A 318 3.11 18.23 11.99
CA ARG A 318 4.40 18.73 11.51
C ARG A 318 4.39 19.12 10.03
N MET A 319 3.61 18.44 9.19
CA MET A 319 3.44 18.85 7.78
C MET A 319 2.74 20.20 7.67
N LYS A 320 1.73 20.45 8.52
CA LYS A 320 0.96 21.69 8.52
C LYS A 320 1.71 22.92 9.03
N SER A 321 2.73 22.75 9.86
CA SER A 321 3.31 23.86 10.64
C SER A 321 3.92 25.01 9.84
N LYS A 322 4.26 24.78 8.56
CA LYS A 322 4.74 25.83 7.63
C LYS A 322 3.94 25.88 6.33
N ALA A 323 2.81 25.19 6.27
CA ALA A 323 1.95 25.16 5.09
C ALA A 323 1.09 26.44 5.03
N THR A 324 0.80 26.91 3.82
CA THR A 324 -0.08 28.07 3.60
C THR A 324 -1.51 27.72 4.00
N LEU A 325 -2.09 28.46 4.96
CA LEU A 325 -3.47 28.26 5.41
C LEU A 325 -4.46 28.43 4.24
N GLY A 326 -5.53 27.64 4.24
CA GLY A 326 -6.54 27.62 3.18
C GLY A 326 -6.12 26.90 1.88
N LYS A 327 -4.85 26.50 1.75
CA LYS A 327 -4.33 25.76 0.58
C LYS A 327 -4.16 24.26 0.80
N PHE A 328 -4.61 23.73 1.94
CA PHE A 328 -4.49 22.30 2.21
C PHE A 328 -5.66 21.68 2.98
N MET A 329 -5.78 20.36 2.84
CA MET A 329 -6.60 19.47 3.66
C MET A 329 -5.70 18.42 4.31
N SER A 330 -6.05 17.92 5.50
CA SER A 330 -5.34 16.79 6.13
C SER A 330 -6.28 15.61 6.31
N ILE A 331 -5.99 14.53 5.58
CA ILE A 331 -6.78 13.29 5.55
C ILE A 331 -5.86 12.14 5.96
N PRO A 332 -5.99 11.58 7.18
CA PRO A 332 -5.05 10.60 7.69
C PRO A 332 -4.95 9.30 6.88
N GLU A 333 -6.05 8.80 6.32
CA GLU A 333 -6.07 7.59 5.50
C GLU A 333 -5.66 7.90 4.06
N ARG A 334 -4.61 7.23 3.55
CA ARG A 334 -4.05 7.51 2.22
C ARG A 334 -5.04 7.23 1.10
N ALA A 335 -5.81 6.15 1.18
CA ALA A 335 -6.87 5.84 0.22
C ALA A 335 -7.94 6.94 0.16
N GLU A 336 -8.33 7.47 1.33
CA GLU A 336 -9.29 8.58 1.41
C GLU A 336 -8.71 9.88 0.88
N ALA A 337 -7.43 10.16 1.12
CA ALA A 337 -6.76 11.35 0.60
C ALA A 337 -6.71 11.34 -0.94
N ILE A 338 -6.38 10.18 -1.53
CA ILE A 338 -6.38 9.97 -2.98
C ILE A 338 -7.82 10.11 -3.52
N THR A 339 -8.78 9.44 -2.90
CA THR A 339 -10.21 9.50 -3.31
C THR A 339 -10.73 10.94 -3.25
N TYR A 340 -10.39 11.69 -2.21
CA TYR A 340 -10.79 13.07 -2.05
C TYR A 340 -10.22 13.95 -3.17
N ALA A 341 -8.93 13.82 -3.48
CA ALA A 341 -8.31 14.56 -4.58
C ALA A 341 -8.95 14.24 -5.94
N LEU A 342 -9.21 12.96 -6.21
CA LEU A 342 -9.90 12.51 -7.44
C LEU A 342 -11.32 13.08 -7.52
N SER A 343 -12.06 13.10 -6.41
CA SER A 343 -13.44 13.61 -6.37
C SER A 343 -13.56 15.12 -6.64
N LEU A 344 -12.49 15.88 -6.35
CA LEU A 344 -12.45 17.32 -6.56
C LEU A 344 -12.02 17.72 -7.98
N ALA A 345 -11.34 16.82 -8.69
CA ALA A 345 -10.68 17.13 -9.95
C ALA A 345 -11.70 17.41 -11.06
N LYS A 346 -11.44 18.45 -11.84
CA LYS A 346 -12.24 18.87 -12.99
C LYS A 346 -11.43 18.71 -14.26
N ARG A 347 -12.12 18.70 -15.41
CA ARG A 347 -11.47 18.65 -16.73
C ARG A 347 -10.35 19.71 -16.84
N GLY A 348 -9.16 19.28 -17.25
CA GLY A 348 -7.96 20.12 -17.35
C GLY A 348 -7.06 20.13 -16.11
N ASP A 349 -7.56 19.69 -14.95
CA ASP A 349 -6.76 19.56 -13.73
C ASP A 349 -5.70 18.46 -13.86
N ALA A 350 -4.67 18.52 -13.02
CA ALA A 350 -3.73 17.44 -12.82
C ALA A 350 -3.59 17.12 -11.32
N ILE A 351 -3.42 15.84 -11.02
CA ILE A 351 -3.25 15.33 -9.66
C ILE A 351 -1.88 14.65 -9.59
N GLY A 352 -1.03 15.07 -8.65
CA GLY A 352 0.22 14.39 -8.33
C GLY A 352 0.10 13.64 -7.01
N ILE A 353 0.34 12.32 -7.04
CA ILE A 353 0.38 11.44 -5.87
C ILE A 353 1.84 11.11 -5.58
N PHE A 354 2.35 11.58 -4.44
CA PHE A 354 3.78 11.53 -4.13
C PHE A 354 4.10 10.65 -2.93
N GLY A 355 5.34 10.16 -2.91
CA GLY A 355 6.00 9.57 -1.75
C GLY A 355 6.20 8.05 -1.84
N LYS A 356 5.14 7.29 -2.11
CA LYS A 356 5.20 5.81 -2.20
C LYS A 356 5.66 5.32 -3.57
N GLY A 357 5.28 5.99 -4.66
CA GLY A 357 5.74 5.63 -6.01
C GLY A 357 5.39 4.17 -6.36
N HIS A 358 6.42 3.33 -6.56
CA HIS A 358 6.28 1.90 -6.87
C HIS A 358 6.15 1.01 -5.62
N GLU A 359 6.29 1.55 -4.40
CA GLU A 359 6.25 0.74 -3.19
C GLU A 359 4.92 0.01 -3.05
N LYS A 360 5.00 -1.25 -2.62
CA LYS A 360 3.85 -2.18 -2.55
C LYS A 360 3.34 -2.42 -1.13
N SER A 361 3.82 -1.66 -0.15
CA SER A 361 3.41 -1.79 1.25
C SER A 361 3.32 -0.46 1.98
N MET A 362 2.62 -0.45 3.12
CA MET A 362 2.62 0.62 4.11
C MET A 362 2.85 0.06 5.52
N SER A 363 3.75 0.69 6.26
CA SER A 363 4.13 0.27 7.62
C SER A 363 3.33 0.96 8.72
N TYR A 364 2.68 0.18 9.59
CA TYR A 364 1.91 0.64 10.75
C TYR A 364 2.26 -0.15 12.00
N MET A 365 2.76 0.51 13.05
CA MET A 365 3.15 -0.11 14.33
C MET A 365 4.05 -1.36 14.19
N GLY A 366 4.91 -1.40 13.16
CA GLY A 366 5.81 -2.52 12.89
C GLY A 366 5.25 -3.59 11.95
N PHE A 367 3.97 -3.49 11.55
CA PHE A 367 3.34 -4.38 10.58
C PHE A 367 3.35 -3.76 9.18
N GLU A 368 3.72 -4.55 8.18
CA GLU A 368 3.67 -4.16 6.78
C GLU A 368 2.34 -4.62 6.17
N HIS A 369 1.61 -3.67 5.59
CA HIS A 369 0.32 -3.90 4.94
C HIS A 369 0.47 -3.75 3.44
N LEU A 370 -0.12 -4.64 2.63
CA LEU A 370 -0.12 -4.47 1.18
C LEU A 370 -0.76 -3.14 0.79
N TRP A 371 -0.11 -2.42 -0.12
CA TRP A 371 -0.56 -1.10 -0.57
C TRP A 371 -0.13 -0.83 -2.01
N SER A 372 -0.95 -0.13 -2.79
CA SER A 372 -0.49 0.46 -4.04
C SER A 372 -1.30 1.71 -4.38
N ASP A 373 -0.61 2.85 -4.55
CA ASP A 373 -1.27 4.08 -5.01
C ASP A 373 -1.96 3.85 -6.35
N ARG A 374 -1.30 3.12 -7.26
CA ARG A 374 -1.82 2.76 -8.58
C ARG A 374 -3.13 1.98 -8.47
N GLU A 375 -3.17 0.92 -7.66
CA GLU A 375 -4.35 0.06 -7.54
C GLU A 375 -5.58 0.88 -7.11
N ILE A 376 -5.42 1.77 -6.13
CA ILE A 376 -6.48 2.67 -5.65
C ILE A 376 -6.90 3.67 -6.73
N ILE A 377 -5.95 4.26 -7.47
CA ILE A 377 -6.30 5.20 -8.55
C ILE A 377 -7.06 4.47 -9.65
N GLU A 378 -6.54 3.33 -10.12
CA GLU A 378 -7.13 2.55 -11.20
C GLU A 378 -8.54 2.03 -10.85
N SER A 379 -8.78 1.65 -9.59
CA SER A 379 -10.12 1.25 -9.16
C SER A 379 -11.13 2.41 -9.16
N LEU A 380 -10.69 3.64 -8.89
CA LEU A 380 -11.56 4.81 -8.76
C LEU A 380 -11.70 5.64 -10.04
N VAL A 381 -10.78 5.53 -11.00
CA VAL A 381 -10.89 6.20 -12.31
C VAL A 381 -11.69 5.41 -13.33
N LYS A 382 -11.89 4.11 -13.13
CA LYS A 382 -12.75 3.27 -13.98
C LYS A 382 -14.22 3.73 -13.93
N PRO A 383 -15.04 3.36 -14.94
CA PRO A 383 -16.48 3.58 -14.92
C PRO A 383 -17.11 3.01 -13.65
N LYS A 384 -18.10 3.73 -13.10
CA LYS A 384 -18.76 3.34 -11.85
C LYS A 384 -19.89 2.37 -12.14
N ASP A 385 -19.95 1.27 -11.40
CA ASP A 385 -21.06 0.30 -11.46
C ASP A 385 -22.35 0.75 -10.75
N GLY A 386 -22.42 2.03 -10.34
CA GLY A 386 -23.61 2.57 -9.68
C GLY A 386 -23.89 1.97 -8.30
N VAL A 387 -22.84 1.50 -7.61
CA VAL A 387 -22.89 0.93 -6.27
C VAL A 387 -22.62 2.02 -5.23
N SER A 388 -23.47 2.12 -4.20
CA SER A 388 -23.20 2.90 -2.98
C SER A 388 -23.04 1.98 -1.78
N ALA A 389 -22.33 2.43 -0.74
CA ALA A 389 -22.17 1.65 0.49
C ALA A 389 -22.51 2.46 1.75
N ILE A 390 -23.18 1.80 2.69
CA ILE A 390 -23.41 2.26 4.05
C ILE A 390 -22.60 1.38 4.99
N ILE A 391 -21.65 1.98 5.71
CA ILE A 391 -20.86 1.32 6.74
C ILE A 391 -21.48 1.59 8.11
N LEU A 392 -21.87 0.54 8.82
CA LEU A 392 -22.43 0.63 10.17
C LEU A 392 -21.30 0.71 11.20
N ALA A 393 -21.13 1.88 11.84
CA ALA A 393 -20.07 2.16 12.80
C ALA A 393 -20.58 2.87 14.07
N ALA A 394 -21.89 2.78 14.34
CA ALA A 394 -22.55 3.51 15.43
C ALA A 394 -22.58 2.75 16.77
N GLY A 395 -22.19 1.47 16.79
CA GLY A 395 -22.25 0.60 17.96
C GLY A 395 -21.43 1.12 19.16
N LYS A 396 -22.00 1.01 20.38
CA LYS A 396 -21.35 1.43 21.63
C LYS A 396 -20.23 0.48 22.08
N GLY A 397 -20.22 -0.78 21.63
CA GLY A 397 -19.20 -1.77 22.02
C GLY A 397 -19.16 -2.03 23.53
N THR A 398 -20.31 -2.09 24.20
CA THR A 398 -20.42 -2.15 25.68
C THR A 398 -19.65 -3.30 26.31
N ARG A 399 -19.56 -4.46 25.63
CA ARG A 399 -18.81 -5.65 26.07
C ARG A 399 -17.29 -5.46 26.11
N MET A 400 -16.75 -4.45 25.40
CA MET A 400 -15.31 -4.15 25.35
C MET A 400 -14.80 -3.35 26.56
N LYS A 401 -15.69 -2.96 27.50
CA LYS A 401 -15.38 -2.17 28.73
C LYS A 401 -14.36 -1.05 28.49
N SER A 402 -14.49 -0.30 27.39
CA SER A 402 -13.48 0.68 26.98
C SER A 402 -14.09 1.98 26.51
N GLN A 403 -13.26 3.00 26.63
CA GLN A 403 -13.53 4.33 26.12
C GLN A 403 -13.35 4.43 24.59
N LYS A 404 -12.58 3.57 23.90
CA LYS A 404 -12.45 3.69 22.42
C LYS A 404 -13.65 3.08 21.68
N SER A 405 -14.11 3.72 20.60
CA SER A 405 -15.12 3.13 19.70
C SER A 405 -14.59 1.82 19.10
N LYS A 406 -15.46 0.79 18.94
CA LYS A 406 -15.08 -0.55 18.46
C LYS A 406 -14.35 -0.48 17.12
N VAL A 407 -14.89 0.27 16.17
CA VAL A 407 -14.31 0.47 14.83
C VAL A 407 -12.95 1.19 14.81
N LEU A 408 -12.58 1.87 15.92
CA LEU A 408 -11.28 2.53 16.09
C LEU A 408 -10.25 1.66 16.81
N ARG A 409 -10.61 0.43 17.20
CA ARG A 409 -9.64 -0.53 17.72
C ARG A 409 -8.72 -0.96 16.60
N GLU A 410 -7.46 -1.10 16.95
CA GLU A 410 -6.41 -1.41 15.99
C GLU A 410 -6.16 -2.92 16.00
N ILE A 411 -6.01 -3.45 14.79
CA ILE A 411 -5.50 -4.78 14.50
C ILE A 411 -4.28 -4.52 13.60
N CYS A 412 -3.13 -5.09 13.91
CA CYS A 412 -1.86 -4.89 13.21
C CYS A 412 -1.54 -3.40 12.95
N GLY A 413 -1.78 -2.55 13.95
CA GLY A 413 -1.47 -1.11 13.88
C GLY A 413 -2.48 -0.24 13.12
N ARG A 414 -3.55 -0.81 12.56
CA ARG A 414 -4.57 -0.06 11.81
C ARG A 414 -5.96 -0.22 12.43
N PRO A 415 -6.77 0.85 12.51
CA PRO A 415 -8.15 0.73 12.95
C PRO A 415 -8.94 -0.23 12.04
N MET A 416 -9.80 -1.09 12.62
CA MET A 416 -10.61 -2.07 11.87
C MET A 416 -11.35 -1.48 10.66
N LEU A 417 -11.96 -0.30 10.84
CA LEU A 417 -12.69 0.39 9.77
C LEU A 417 -11.80 0.83 8.59
N SER A 418 -10.49 0.96 8.79
CA SER A 418 -9.56 1.32 7.70
C SER A 418 -9.50 0.20 6.67
N TYR A 419 -9.51 -1.07 7.10
CA TYR A 419 -9.49 -2.23 6.22
C TYR A 419 -10.77 -2.29 5.37
N THR A 420 -11.93 -2.16 6.01
CA THR A 420 -13.23 -2.13 5.34
C THR A 420 -13.27 -1.03 4.29
N LEU A 421 -12.90 0.19 4.67
CA LEU A 421 -12.95 1.34 3.79
C LEU A 421 -12.00 1.18 2.60
N GLU A 422 -10.76 0.75 2.85
CA GLU A 422 -9.79 0.51 1.78
C GLU A 422 -10.24 -0.58 0.81
N ASN A 423 -10.78 -1.69 1.31
CA ASN A 423 -11.31 -2.78 0.47
C ASN A 423 -12.44 -2.29 -0.43
N LEU A 424 -13.38 -1.47 0.09
CA LEU A 424 -14.44 -0.87 -0.72
C LEU A 424 -13.86 0.05 -1.82
N ARG A 425 -12.81 0.82 -1.53
CA ARG A 425 -12.11 1.64 -2.54
C ARG A 425 -11.42 0.79 -3.60
N ARG A 426 -10.77 -0.32 -3.23
CA ARG A 426 -10.12 -1.26 -4.18
C ARG A 426 -11.12 -1.89 -5.15
N VAL A 427 -12.38 -2.02 -4.76
CA VAL A 427 -13.48 -2.48 -5.64
C VAL A 427 -14.09 -1.33 -6.46
N GLY A 428 -13.69 -0.08 -6.22
CA GLY A 428 -14.16 1.09 -6.98
C GLY A 428 -15.41 1.75 -6.40
N ILE A 429 -15.83 1.37 -5.19
CA ILE A 429 -16.98 2.01 -4.52
C ILE A 429 -16.54 3.37 -3.97
N ASP A 430 -17.02 4.44 -4.58
CA ASP A 430 -16.64 5.80 -4.20
C ASP A 430 -17.70 6.55 -3.37
N ASP A 431 -18.99 6.23 -3.54
CA ASP A 431 -20.09 6.75 -2.73
C ASP A 431 -20.29 5.94 -1.44
N ILE A 432 -19.57 6.34 -0.40
CA ILE A 432 -19.58 5.67 0.90
C ILE A 432 -20.11 6.62 1.98
N THR A 433 -21.06 6.13 2.77
CA THR A 433 -21.54 6.78 3.99
C THR A 433 -21.21 5.95 5.21
N ILE A 434 -20.53 6.55 6.19
CA ILE A 434 -20.27 5.94 7.49
C ILE A 434 -21.32 6.43 8.49
N VAL A 435 -22.09 5.49 9.05
CA VAL A 435 -23.07 5.78 10.10
C VAL A 435 -22.36 5.77 11.44
N VAL A 436 -22.35 6.93 12.12
CA VAL A 436 -21.65 7.14 13.38
C VAL A 436 -22.63 7.55 14.48
N GLY A 437 -22.38 7.06 15.69
CA GLY A 437 -23.15 7.40 16.88
C GLY A 437 -22.19 7.71 18.03
N PHE A 438 -21.84 6.68 18.79
CA PHE A 438 -20.92 6.80 19.92
C PHE A 438 -19.56 7.37 19.50
N ARG A 439 -19.10 8.42 20.17
CA ARG A 439 -17.78 9.08 19.93
C ARG A 439 -17.52 9.44 18.46
N LYS A 440 -18.56 9.81 17.73
CA LYS A 440 -18.54 10.24 16.32
C LYS A 440 -17.38 11.17 15.95
N ASN A 441 -17.03 12.13 16.82
CA ASN A 441 -15.96 13.10 16.55
C ASN A 441 -14.60 12.44 16.31
N LEU A 442 -14.30 11.32 17.00
CA LEU A 442 -13.04 10.59 16.80
C LEU A 442 -13.02 9.85 15.48
N VAL A 443 -14.14 9.23 15.10
CA VAL A 443 -14.30 8.53 13.81
C VAL A 443 -14.21 9.54 12.67
N VAL A 444 -14.96 10.65 12.75
CA VAL A 444 -14.93 11.74 11.77
C VAL A 444 -13.52 12.34 11.64
N LYS A 445 -12.80 12.53 12.75
CA LYS A 445 -11.42 13.04 12.71
C LYS A 445 -10.45 12.06 12.04
N ARG A 446 -10.65 10.75 12.19
CA ARG A 446 -9.76 9.72 11.63
C ARG A 446 -10.01 9.47 10.15
N PHE A 447 -11.29 9.42 9.76
CA PHE A 447 -11.73 8.99 8.43
C PHE A 447 -12.36 10.11 7.60
N GLY A 448 -12.32 11.37 8.06
CA GLY A 448 -12.77 12.52 7.26
C GLY A 448 -12.00 12.62 5.94
N GLY A 449 -12.69 12.96 4.87
CA GLY A 449 -12.12 12.97 3.52
C GLY A 449 -13.20 12.85 2.45
N ALA A 450 -13.17 11.78 1.67
CA ALA A 450 -14.14 11.54 0.61
C ALA A 450 -15.42 10.85 1.10
N VAL A 451 -15.38 10.12 2.21
CA VAL A 451 -16.58 9.55 2.85
C VAL A 451 -17.54 10.62 3.38
N LYS A 452 -18.83 10.29 3.36
CA LYS A 452 -19.89 11.04 4.04
C LYS A 452 -20.13 10.45 5.42
N PHE A 453 -20.62 11.27 6.34
CA PHE A 453 -21.03 10.82 7.67
C PHE A 453 -22.53 11.02 7.89
N ALA A 454 -23.18 9.97 8.37
CA ALA A 454 -24.55 10.03 8.86
C ALA A 454 -24.53 9.87 10.39
N ILE A 455 -25.00 10.89 11.11
CA ILE A 455 -24.96 10.91 12.57
C ILE A 455 -26.28 10.41 13.13
N GLN A 456 -26.25 9.30 13.86
CA GLN A 456 -27.41 8.76 14.56
C GLN A 456 -27.64 9.56 15.86
N LYS A 457 -28.54 10.55 15.81
CA LYS A 457 -28.81 11.47 16.94
C LYS A 457 -29.58 10.81 18.08
N THR A 458 -30.62 10.03 17.74
CA THR A 458 -31.51 9.35 18.69
C THR A 458 -31.63 7.88 18.28
N PRO A 459 -30.64 7.02 18.62
CA PRO A 459 -30.63 5.63 18.19
C PRO A 459 -31.87 4.91 18.74
N LYS A 460 -32.71 4.37 17.84
CA LYS A 460 -33.88 3.58 18.24
C LYS A 460 -33.56 2.10 18.48
N GLY A 461 -32.30 1.72 18.29
CA GLY A 461 -31.77 0.36 18.50
C GLY A 461 -31.74 -0.48 17.21
N GLY A 462 -30.73 -1.34 17.07
CA GLY A 462 -30.61 -2.30 15.97
C GLY A 462 -29.95 -1.78 14.68
N THR A 463 -29.62 -2.71 13.79
CA THR A 463 -28.87 -2.47 12.53
C THR A 463 -29.71 -1.81 11.45
N ALA A 464 -31.03 -2.03 11.40
CA ALA A 464 -31.91 -1.40 10.41
C ALA A 464 -32.07 0.11 10.65
N ASP A 465 -32.17 0.56 11.91
CA ASP A 465 -32.23 1.99 12.25
C ASP A 465 -30.93 2.72 11.85
N ALA A 466 -29.79 2.07 12.04
CA ALA A 466 -28.50 2.60 11.61
C ALA A 466 -28.41 2.67 10.07
N ALA A 467 -28.78 1.60 9.36
CA ALA A 467 -28.78 1.59 7.91
C ALA A 467 -29.72 2.65 7.31
N LYS A 468 -30.91 2.83 7.90
CA LYS A 468 -31.86 3.89 7.53
C LYS A 468 -31.25 5.28 7.68
N THR A 469 -30.51 5.53 8.74
CA THR A 469 -29.84 6.82 8.97
C THR A 469 -28.81 7.13 7.86
N GLY A 470 -28.13 6.11 7.34
CA GLY A 470 -27.18 6.26 6.22
C GLY A 470 -27.84 6.56 4.87
N LEU A 471 -29.08 6.12 4.68
CA LEU A 471 -29.82 6.19 3.42
C LEU A 471 -29.95 7.63 2.88
N ASP A 472 -30.07 8.60 3.77
CA ASP A 472 -30.25 10.02 3.43
C ASP A 472 -28.98 10.69 2.88
N LYS A 473 -27.81 10.04 3.00
CA LYS A 473 -26.51 10.59 2.59
C LYS A 473 -25.94 9.95 1.33
N ILE A 474 -26.36 8.74 1.00
CA ILE A 474 -25.95 8.06 -0.23
C ILE A 474 -26.63 8.66 -1.46
N SER A 475 -26.00 8.52 -2.62
CA SER A 475 -26.49 9.02 -3.90
C SER A 475 -27.80 8.33 -4.29
N LYS A 476 -28.77 9.14 -4.69
CA LYS A 476 -30.05 8.66 -5.24
C LYS A 476 -29.91 8.01 -6.63
N THR A 477 -28.78 8.20 -7.30
CA THR A 477 -28.52 7.61 -8.63
C THR A 477 -27.94 6.21 -8.57
N SER A 478 -27.56 5.72 -7.38
CA SER A 478 -27.09 4.34 -7.21
C SER A 478 -28.23 3.36 -7.42
N ARG A 479 -27.95 2.25 -8.10
CA ARG A 479 -28.91 1.15 -8.31
C ARG A 479 -28.74 0.04 -7.27
N VAL A 480 -27.51 -0.13 -6.81
CA VAL A 480 -27.13 -1.15 -5.84
C VAL A 480 -26.66 -0.47 -4.56
N LEU A 481 -27.11 -0.99 -3.43
CA LEU A 481 -26.73 -0.54 -2.10
C LEU A 481 -26.09 -1.67 -1.30
N MET A 482 -24.85 -1.50 -0.89
CA MET A 482 -24.20 -2.37 0.08
C MET A 482 -24.38 -1.83 1.50
N VAL A 483 -24.74 -2.69 2.44
CA VAL A 483 -24.71 -2.39 3.88
C VAL A 483 -23.75 -3.35 4.55
N ILE A 484 -22.76 -2.81 5.28
CA ILE A 484 -21.65 -3.58 5.84
C ILE A 484 -21.29 -3.09 7.23
N ASN A 485 -20.96 -4.00 8.15
CA ASN A 485 -20.47 -3.65 9.48
C ASN A 485 -19.03 -3.11 9.40
N GLY A 486 -18.69 -2.05 10.15
CA GLY A 486 -17.38 -1.40 10.07
C GLY A 486 -16.26 -2.04 10.90
N ASP A 487 -16.54 -3.13 11.60
CA ASP A 487 -15.64 -3.82 12.51
C ASP A 487 -15.30 -5.24 12.00
N ASP A 488 -16.29 -6.12 11.94
CA ASP A 488 -16.08 -7.55 11.65
C ASP A 488 -15.66 -7.81 10.19
N SER A 489 -15.87 -6.82 9.30
CA SER A 489 -15.52 -6.83 7.88
C SER A 489 -14.05 -6.55 7.56
N ALA A 490 -13.21 -6.30 8.57
CA ALA A 490 -11.79 -6.02 8.38
C ALA A 490 -11.03 -7.17 7.67
N PHE A 491 -11.58 -8.38 7.68
CA PHE A 491 -10.98 -9.57 7.13
C PHE A 491 -11.36 -9.88 5.68
N TYR A 492 -12.39 -9.23 5.11
CA TYR A 492 -12.76 -9.47 3.72
C TYR A 492 -11.61 -9.16 2.77
N LYS A 493 -11.58 -9.87 1.65
CA LYS A 493 -10.77 -9.49 0.50
C LYS A 493 -11.59 -8.63 -0.48
N PRO A 494 -10.95 -7.77 -1.29
CA PRO A 494 -11.63 -7.09 -2.41
C PRO A 494 -12.39 -8.06 -3.32
N GLU A 495 -11.89 -9.28 -3.51
CA GLU A 495 -12.52 -10.34 -4.31
C GLU A 495 -13.87 -10.77 -3.73
N THR A 496 -13.98 -10.92 -2.41
CA THR A 496 -15.25 -11.28 -1.75
C THR A 496 -16.32 -10.21 -1.98
N ILE A 497 -15.94 -8.93 -1.92
CA ILE A 497 -16.84 -7.81 -2.18
C ILE A 497 -17.27 -7.78 -3.66
N LYS A 498 -16.36 -8.07 -4.60
CA LYS A 498 -16.69 -8.20 -6.03
C LYS A 498 -17.66 -9.35 -6.29
N ASN A 499 -17.36 -10.54 -5.76
CA ASN A 499 -18.15 -11.76 -5.99
C ASN A 499 -19.61 -11.58 -5.54
N ILE A 500 -19.86 -10.99 -4.37
CA ILE A 500 -21.25 -10.77 -3.94
C ILE A 500 -21.98 -9.74 -4.80
N LEU A 501 -21.30 -8.68 -5.26
CA LEU A 501 -21.89 -7.70 -6.17
C LEU A 501 -22.24 -8.32 -7.52
N GLU A 502 -21.36 -9.18 -8.05
CA GLU A 502 -21.59 -9.95 -9.28
C GLU A 502 -22.79 -10.88 -9.13
N ILE A 503 -22.82 -11.70 -8.08
CA ILE A 503 -23.95 -12.60 -7.78
C ILE A 503 -25.27 -11.82 -7.67
N HIS A 504 -25.26 -10.67 -6.98
CA HIS A 504 -26.45 -9.85 -6.83
C HIS A 504 -26.97 -9.34 -8.18
N LYS A 505 -26.07 -8.88 -9.05
CA LYS A 505 -26.38 -8.37 -10.37
C LYS A 505 -26.87 -9.49 -11.31
N GLU A 506 -26.15 -10.61 -11.39
CA GLU A 506 -26.48 -11.74 -12.27
C GLU A 506 -27.80 -12.42 -11.92
N ARG A 507 -28.13 -12.46 -10.62
CA ARG A 507 -29.34 -13.11 -10.12
C ARG A 507 -30.54 -12.16 -10.03
N GLU A 508 -30.34 -10.87 -10.31
CA GLU A 508 -31.35 -9.80 -10.24
C GLU A 508 -32.18 -9.83 -8.96
N ARG A 509 -31.50 -10.02 -7.81
CA ARG A 509 -32.16 -10.16 -6.50
C ARG A 509 -32.46 -8.82 -5.87
N LYS A 510 -33.48 -8.77 -5.01
CA LYS A 510 -33.73 -7.61 -4.15
C LYS A 510 -32.76 -7.58 -2.98
N LEU A 511 -32.35 -8.75 -2.51
CA LEU A 511 -31.42 -8.93 -1.40
C LEU A 511 -30.46 -10.10 -1.67
N THR A 512 -29.16 -9.82 -1.54
CA THR A 512 -28.09 -10.81 -1.48
C THR A 512 -27.28 -10.59 -0.20
N PHE A 513 -26.83 -11.63 0.49
CA PHE A 513 -26.00 -11.48 1.69
C PHE A 513 -24.88 -12.52 1.74
N VAL A 514 -23.89 -12.29 2.60
CA VAL A 514 -22.80 -13.24 2.83
C VAL A 514 -23.12 -14.15 4.02
N SER A 515 -22.83 -15.44 3.84
CA SER A 515 -22.96 -16.47 4.86
C SER A 515 -21.60 -17.16 5.07
N LEU A 516 -21.41 -17.81 6.21
CA LEU A 516 -20.25 -18.68 6.42
C LEU A 516 -20.61 -19.90 7.26
N MET A 517 -19.82 -20.96 7.11
CA MET A 517 -19.92 -22.15 7.97
C MET A 517 -19.01 -21.97 9.18
N LYS A 518 -19.57 -22.11 10.38
CA LYS A 518 -18.82 -22.05 11.65
C LYS A 518 -19.01 -23.33 12.45
N ASN A 519 -17.89 -23.87 12.93
CA ASN A 519 -17.91 -25.00 13.87
C ASN A 519 -18.51 -24.60 15.21
N GLU A 520 -18.16 -23.41 15.70
CA GLU A 520 -18.68 -22.81 16.93
C GLU A 520 -19.39 -21.49 16.60
N PRO A 521 -20.68 -21.52 16.25
CA PRO A 521 -21.43 -20.34 15.80
C PRO A 521 -21.95 -19.43 16.94
N THR A 522 -21.41 -19.56 18.15
CA THR A 522 -21.88 -18.86 19.36
C THR A 522 -21.87 -17.33 19.17
N GLY A 523 -22.99 -16.70 19.50
CA GLY A 523 -23.27 -15.27 19.38
C GLY A 523 -23.70 -14.79 17.99
N LEU A 524 -23.96 -15.65 17.00
CA LEU A 524 -24.20 -15.26 15.60
C LEU A 524 -25.62 -15.59 15.09
N GLY A 525 -26.11 -14.84 14.11
CA GLY A 525 -27.40 -15.16 13.48
C GLY A 525 -27.33 -16.45 12.66
N ARG A 526 -28.33 -17.33 12.75
CA ARG A 526 -28.43 -18.61 12.02
C ARG A 526 -29.18 -18.43 10.72
N VAL A 527 -28.63 -18.95 9.62
CA VAL A 527 -29.29 -18.96 8.31
C VAL A 527 -30.17 -20.22 8.21
N ILE A 528 -31.48 -20.03 8.09
CA ILE A 528 -32.43 -21.14 8.04
C ILE A 528 -32.80 -21.40 6.59
N ARG A 529 -32.61 -22.64 6.14
CA ARG A 529 -33.00 -23.11 4.81
C ARG A 529 -34.14 -24.11 4.91
N GLY A 530 -35.10 -24.03 3.99
CA GLY A 530 -36.17 -25.00 3.83
C GLY A 530 -35.66 -26.29 3.18
N LYS A 531 -36.53 -27.30 3.08
CA LYS A 531 -36.21 -28.60 2.46
C LYS A 531 -35.77 -28.49 1.00
N ASN A 532 -36.17 -27.43 0.31
CA ASN A 532 -35.78 -27.12 -1.07
C ASN A 532 -34.44 -26.38 -1.17
N GLY A 533 -33.72 -26.17 -0.06
CA GLY A 533 -32.46 -25.43 0.00
C GLY A 533 -32.59 -23.90 -0.05
N LEU A 534 -33.80 -23.37 -0.23
CA LEU A 534 -34.06 -21.93 -0.24
C LEU A 534 -34.07 -21.37 1.18
N ILE A 535 -33.64 -20.12 1.31
CA ILE A 535 -33.58 -19.42 2.59
C ILE A 535 -34.99 -19.04 3.01
N THR A 536 -35.33 -19.30 4.27
CA THR A 536 -36.64 -18.97 4.84
C THR A 536 -36.57 -17.79 5.79
N LYS A 537 -35.52 -17.71 6.60
CA LYS A 537 -35.25 -16.59 7.52
C LYS A 537 -33.80 -16.62 8.01
N ILE A 538 -33.37 -15.51 8.60
CA ILE A 538 -32.22 -15.48 9.51
C ILE A 538 -32.76 -15.18 10.91
N VAL A 539 -32.28 -15.90 11.91
CA VAL A 539 -32.67 -15.71 13.31
C VAL A 539 -31.44 -15.39 14.16
N GLU A 540 -31.50 -14.32 14.93
CA GLU A 540 -30.45 -13.99 15.91
C GLU A 540 -30.35 -15.09 16.97
N GLU A 541 -29.14 -15.43 17.43
CA GLU A 541 -28.94 -16.56 18.37
C GLU A 541 -29.82 -16.51 19.63
N LYS A 542 -30.01 -15.30 20.15
CA LYS A 542 -30.82 -15.06 21.34
C LYS A 542 -32.29 -15.41 21.13
N ASP A 543 -32.76 -15.30 19.89
CA ASP A 543 -34.15 -15.55 19.51
C ASP A 543 -34.30 -16.94 18.84
N ALA A 544 -33.19 -17.67 18.64
CA ALA A 544 -33.15 -18.99 18.03
C ALA A 544 -33.58 -20.10 19.01
N THR A 545 -34.35 -21.07 18.52
CA THR A 545 -34.66 -22.32 19.23
C THR A 545 -33.41 -23.18 19.45
N GLU A 546 -33.49 -24.18 20.33
CA GLU A 546 -32.36 -25.09 20.57
C GLU A 546 -31.90 -25.84 19.31
N GLU A 547 -32.85 -26.23 18.44
CA GLU A 547 -32.53 -26.87 17.16
C GLU A 547 -31.90 -25.88 16.17
N GLU A 548 -32.42 -24.65 16.08
CA GLU A 548 -31.83 -23.62 15.22
C GLU A 548 -30.41 -23.26 15.66
N ARG A 549 -30.12 -23.25 16.96
CA ARG A 549 -28.76 -22.96 17.49
C ARG A 549 -27.70 -23.97 17.04
N LYS A 550 -28.11 -25.21 16.69
CA LYS A 550 -27.21 -26.26 16.16
C LYS A 550 -26.80 -26.02 14.71
N ILE A 551 -27.48 -25.12 13.99
CA ILE A 551 -27.15 -24.80 12.60
C ILE A 551 -25.78 -24.10 12.56
N LYS A 552 -24.92 -24.59 11.67
CA LYS A 552 -23.54 -24.08 11.48
C LYS A 552 -23.44 -22.93 10.47
N GLU A 553 -24.41 -22.80 9.57
CA GLU A 553 -24.46 -21.69 8.62
C GLU A 553 -24.91 -20.41 9.35
N VAL A 554 -24.05 -19.41 9.34
CA VAL A 554 -24.28 -18.14 10.04
C VAL A 554 -24.26 -16.95 9.09
N ASN A 555 -24.96 -15.92 9.52
CA ASN A 555 -24.98 -14.60 8.90
C ASN A 555 -23.76 -13.78 9.34
N ASP A 556 -23.08 -13.16 8.39
CA ASP A 556 -21.83 -12.47 8.65
C ASP A 556 -21.97 -10.94 8.76
N GLY A 557 -23.12 -10.40 8.35
CA GLY A 557 -23.46 -8.98 8.42
C GLY A 557 -23.16 -8.14 7.18
N LEU A 558 -22.84 -8.75 6.03
CA LEU A 558 -22.71 -8.05 4.75
C LEU A 558 -23.93 -8.31 3.85
N TYR A 559 -24.56 -7.23 3.39
CA TYR A 559 -25.75 -7.28 2.56
C TYR A 559 -25.61 -6.39 1.33
N VAL A 560 -26.19 -6.82 0.22
CA VAL A 560 -26.32 -6.09 -1.04
C VAL A 560 -27.80 -6.04 -1.41
N PHE A 561 -28.30 -4.85 -1.67
CA PHE A 561 -29.71 -4.59 -1.95
C PHE A 561 -29.89 -3.90 -3.29
N ASP A 562 -31.04 -4.15 -3.91
CA ASP A 562 -31.65 -3.21 -4.84
C ASP A 562 -31.98 -1.92 -4.08
N ARG A 563 -31.41 -0.80 -4.53
CA ARG A 563 -31.45 0.48 -3.79
C ARG A 563 -32.86 1.06 -3.70
N SER A 564 -33.69 0.90 -4.74
CA SER A 564 -35.10 1.33 -4.74
C SER A 564 -35.89 0.53 -3.71
N TRP A 565 -35.80 -0.80 -3.81
CA TRP A 565 -36.49 -1.73 -2.93
C TRP A 565 -36.11 -1.51 -1.47
N PHE A 566 -34.82 -1.30 -1.17
CA PHE A 566 -34.37 -0.99 0.19
C PHE A 566 -35.05 0.26 0.76
N THR A 567 -35.22 1.30 -0.05
CA THR A 567 -35.84 2.56 0.40
C THR A 567 -37.31 2.41 0.73
N GLU A 568 -38.02 1.64 -0.08
CA GLU A 568 -39.44 1.38 0.12
C GLU A 568 -39.71 0.50 1.35
N ASN A 569 -38.77 -0.37 1.72
CA ASN A 569 -39.01 -1.42 2.71
C ASN A 569 -38.29 -1.21 4.05
N ILE A 570 -37.19 -0.45 4.13
CA ILE A 570 -36.45 -0.25 5.40
C ILE A 570 -37.31 0.40 6.50
N SER A 571 -38.31 1.21 6.14
CA SER A 571 -39.25 1.82 7.07
C SER A 571 -40.31 0.85 7.60
N LYS A 572 -40.50 -0.30 6.94
CA LYS A 572 -41.48 -1.33 7.31
C LYS A 572 -40.94 -2.33 8.35
N VAL A 573 -39.62 -2.32 8.60
CA VAL A 573 -38.99 -3.14 9.65
C VAL A 573 -39.59 -2.76 11.00
N LYS A 574 -40.09 -3.77 11.72
CA LYS A 574 -40.70 -3.61 13.05
C LYS A 574 -39.66 -3.92 14.13
N LYS A 575 -39.99 -3.59 15.38
CA LYS A 575 -39.17 -4.01 16.51
C LYS A 575 -39.27 -5.51 16.70
N GLY A 576 -38.12 -6.18 16.82
CA GLY A 576 -38.03 -7.57 17.23
C GLY A 576 -38.29 -7.77 18.73
N PRO A 577 -38.15 -9.01 19.23
CA PRO A 577 -38.40 -9.37 20.64
C PRO A 577 -37.58 -8.54 21.65
N GLN A 578 -36.39 -8.08 21.27
CA GLN A 578 -35.49 -7.27 22.09
C GLN A 578 -35.75 -5.75 21.96
N ALA A 579 -36.87 -5.35 21.35
CA ALA A 579 -37.25 -3.97 21.08
C ALA A 579 -36.28 -3.20 20.14
N GLU A 580 -35.46 -3.91 19.36
CA GLU A 580 -34.52 -3.38 18.37
C GLU A 580 -35.02 -3.62 16.92
N TYR A 581 -34.54 -2.83 15.95
CA TYR A 581 -34.86 -3.01 14.53
C TYR A 581 -33.73 -3.76 13.82
N TYR A 582 -33.96 -5.01 13.38
CA TYR A 582 -32.91 -5.83 12.77
C TYR A 582 -32.93 -5.77 11.25
N LEU A 583 -31.77 -5.59 10.65
CA LEU A 583 -31.63 -5.56 9.20
C LEU A 583 -32.01 -6.90 8.55
N VAL A 584 -31.84 -8.02 9.27
CA VAL A 584 -32.23 -9.36 8.83
C VAL A 584 -33.73 -9.50 8.60
N ASP A 585 -34.57 -8.66 9.21
CA ASP A 585 -36.03 -8.72 8.99
C ASP A 585 -36.43 -8.36 7.55
N LEU A 586 -35.55 -7.65 6.81
CA LEU A 586 -35.75 -7.40 5.38
C LEU A 586 -35.74 -8.68 4.55
N ILE A 587 -35.07 -9.75 5.01
CA ILE A 587 -35.07 -11.05 4.33
C ILE A 587 -36.49 -11.61 4.27
N LYS A 588 -37.20 -11.59 5.39
CA LYS A 588 -38.58 -12.05 5.43
C LYS A 588 -39.46 -11.20 4.52
N ILE A 589 -39.30 -9.88 4.55
CA ILE A 589 -40.06 -8.97 3.67
C ILE A 589 -39.78 -9.26 2.18
N ALA A 590 -38.53 -9.55 1.81
CA ALA A 590 -38.17 -9.91 0.43
C ALA A 590 -38.81 -11.24 -0.01
N ILE A 591 -38.76 -12.26 0.86
CA ILE A 591 -39.37 -13.57 0.61
C ILE A 591 -40.89 -13.46 0.48
N ASP A 592 -41.54 -12.72 1.39
CA ASP A 592 -42.99 -12.49 1.37
C ASP A 592 -43.43 -11.73 0.10
N GLN A 593 -42.52 -10.97 -0.52
CA GLN A 593 -42.72 -10.28 -1.81
C GLN A 593 -42.29 -11.13 -3.03
N GLY A 594 -41.92 -12.39 -2.83
CA GLY A 594 -41.59 -13.34 -3.88
C GLY A 594 -40.14 -13.33 -4.37
N ASP A 595 -39.22 -12.61 -3.69
CA ASP A 595 -37.80 -12.72 -4.01
C ASP A 595 -37.25 -14.08 -3.58
N ARG A 596 -36.38 -14.67 -4.41
CA ARG A 596 -35.72 -15.95 -4.13
C ARG A 596 -34.38 -15.78 -3.42
N MET A 597 -33.95 -14.52 -3.23
CA MET A 597 -32.69 -14.09 -2.65
C MET A 597 -31.46 -14.78 -3.25
N ALA A 598 -30.28 -14.31 -2.89
CA ALA A 598 -29.04 -15.03 -3.17
C ALA A 598 -28.10 -14.96 -1.96
N THR A 599 -27.19 -15.92 -1.88
CA THR A 599 -26.12 -15.92 -0.89
C THR A 599 -24.79 -16.13 -1.55
N TYR A 600 -23.77 -15.42 -1.06
CA TYR A 600 -22.38 -15.81 -1.25
C TYR A 600 -21.92 -16.50 0.04
N THR A 601 -21.58 -17.78 -0.02
CA THR A 601 -21.03 -18.49 1.14
C THR A 601 -19.52 -18.39 1.09
N LEU A 602 -18.91 -17.83 2.14
CA LEU A 602 -17.45 -17.73 2.23
C LEU A 602 -16.83 -19.13 2.11
N PRO A 603 -15.76 -19.29 1.34
CA PRO A 603 -15.12 -20.60 1.13
C PRO A 603 -14.49 -21.14 2.42
N ASN A 604 -14.06 -20.24 3.31
CA ASN A 604 -13.52 -20.55 4.61
C ASN A 604 -13.81 -19.39 5.57
N ASP A 605 -13.44 -19.54 6.83
CA ASP A 605 -13.67 -18.50 7.82
C ASP A 605 -12.53 -17.46 7.88
N ASP A 606 -11.48 -17.54 7.07
CA ASP A 606 -10.32 -16.62 7.08
C ASP A 606 -10.71 -15.17 6.78
N GLU A 607 -11.78 -14.97 6.03
CA GLU A 607 -12.25 -13.65 5.59
C GLU A 607 -13.26 -13.01 6.55
N TRP A 608 -13.49 -13.62 7.72
CA TRP A 608 -14.38 -13.07 8.73
C TRP A 608 -13.90 -13.35 10.16
N HIS A 609 -14.08 -12.39 11.07
CA HIS A 609 -13.87 -12.60 12.50
C HIS A 609 -14.69 -11.59 13.31
N GLY A 610 -15.55 -12.07 14.20
CA GLY A 610 -16.35 -11.20 15.07
C GLY A 610 -15.55 -10.67 16.26
N VAL A 611 -15.46 -9.35 16.43
CA VAL A 611 -14.55 -8.72 17.42
C VAL A 611 -15.29 -8.05 18.58
N ASN A 612 -16.04 -8.80 19.39
CA ASN A 612 -16.93 -8.23 20.42
C ASN A 612 -16.34 -8.17 21.84
N THR A 613 -15.25 -8.90 22.12
CA THR A 613 -14.55 -8.91 23.42
C THR A 613 -13.04 -8.63 23.26
N PRO A 614 -12.32 -8.27 24.33
CA PRO A 614 -10.86 -8.11 24.30
C PRO A 614 -10.11 -9.37 23.85
N GLU A 615 -10.61 -10.55 24.22
CA GLU A 615 -10.06 -11.85 23.81
C GLU A 615 -10.20 -12.02 22.29
N GLN A 616 -11.40 -11.76 21.74
CA GLN A 616 -11.63 -11.79 20.29
C GLN A 616 -10.80 -10.75 19.53
N LEU A 617 -10.49 -9.60 20.14
CA LEU A 617 -9.57 -8.62 19.52
C LEU A 617 -8.14 -9.16 19.45
N THR A 618 -7.73 -9.95 20.44
CA THR A 618 -6.42 -10.61 20.47
C THR A 618 -6.35 -11.72 19.42
N ASP A 619 -7.41 -12.50 19.27
CA ASP A 619 -7.51 -13.52 18.22
C ASP A 619 -7.51 -12.89 16.83
N ALA A 620 -8.23 -11.78 16.65
CA ALA A 620 -8.26 -11.02 15.41
C ALA A 620 -6.88 -10.43 15.05
N GLN A 621 -6.11 -9.95 16.05
CA GLN A 621 -4.71 -9.56 15.88
C GLN A 621 -3.90 -10.72 15.32
N LYS A 622 -3.89 -11.88 15.99
CA LYS A 622 -3.11 -13.05 15.57
C LYS A 622 -3.47 -13.49 14.15
N LYS A 623 -4.77 -13.59 13.85
CA LYS A 623 -5.27 -13.96 12.53
C LYS A 623 -4.81 -12.99 11.42
N MET A 624 -4.82 -11.69 11.71
CA MET A 624 -4.35 -10.70 10.74
C MET A 624 -2.83 -10.74 10.58
N GLU A 625 -2.07 -11.00 11.65
CA GLU A 625 -0.61 -11.19 11.57
C GLU A 625 -0.24 -12.36 10.66
N GLU A 626 -0.90 -13.50 10.81
CA GLU A 626 -0.75 -14.67 9.94
C GLU A 626 -1.01 -14.28 8.48
N LYS A 627 -2.13 -13.62 8.20
CA LYS A 627 -2.51 -13.15 6.85
C LYS A 627 -1.51 -12.15 6.24
N LEU A 628 -0.88 -11.30 7.04
CA LEU A 628 0.15 -10.38 6.56
C LEU A 628 1.47 -11.10 6.27
N SER A 629 1.82 -12.10 7.08
CA SER A 629 3.04 -12.89 6.92
C SER A 629 3.05 -13.81 5.70
N GLU A 630 1.87 -14.26 5.22
CA GLU A 630 1.76 -15.08 4.00
C GLU A 630 1.94 -14.29 2.70
N LYS A 631 1.78 -12.96 2.76
CA LYS A 631 1.73 -12.08 1.57
C LYS A 631 3.00 -11.26 1.33
N ILE A 632 3.99 -11.35 2.22
CA ILE A 632 5.26 -10.62 2.21
C ILE A 632 6.39 -11.62 2.27
#